data_AF-A0A4R8V9R7-F1
#
_entry.id   AF-A0A4R8V9R7-F1
#
_cell.length_a   1.000
_cell.length_b   1.000
_cell.length_c   1.000
_cell.angle_alpha   90.00
_cell.angle_beta   90.00
_cell.angle_gamma   90.00
#
_symmetry.space_group_name_H-M   'P 1'
#
loop_
_entity.id
_entity.type
_entity.pdbx_description
1 polymer ?
#
loop_
_entity_poly.entity_id
_entity_poly.type
_entity_poly.pdbx_seq_one_letter_code
_entity_poly.pdbx_strand_id
1 'polypeptide(L)'
;MKSKKLLAIGSAMLLVAGFVSLGASPANADNDSNSNEVTYWQNQYPGSTCYKFNLDDSSPYGAVTNDQKAVTLSGSSTWVALIVNGGSGDTVIAPPESGVAYYPPLNNGGQPPTISHWIVCINTTPPPVTTVPAATFTDVCGIANDSYSAPADTASIDYSTTDNRVNGVGTVTVTAAPQSGYTFADGAYTGPWSHTFTDEVCPTEVTTVPVATFTDMCGTANDSYSAPADTDGIHYSVVDSRVDGVGTVTVTAAPQSGYVFADGAYTGPWSHTFTDEVCPIEVVTVPLATFTDACGTANDSYSAPTDTAEIDYTVVDSRVNGVGTVTVTAAPQVGYVFADGAYTGPWSHTFTNADCVVDNFVVPDPTDQSCSVTGDGIPVSGYIWVDLGGNLGNEISYQIVGGTYNYTATQEINNLPPGTYTVTATAKPGFTLDSSKASSWTLTIGSAENCDLITHPLISTTATFKNITCSAGGSYTLAATEGVLWFVNGSSTPTAPGTYHVTSATTVNIQAQTTGPDYGWEQDAQTSWTFDFTTPADCLPTLAFTGSDSAPIGLLLAGGFLLLGGTIIAFERRLRKTAR
;
A
#
# COMPACT_ATOMS: atom_id res chain seq x y z
N MET A 1 -54.27 -56.27 -12.74
CA MET A 1 -54.54 -57.55 -12.05
C MET A 1 -55.96 -57.51 -11.49
N LYS A 2 -56.71 -58.60 -11.67
CA LYS A 2 -58.07 -58.82 -11.16
C LYS A 2 -58.08 -58.82 -9.62
N SER A 3 -59.11 -58.22 -9.01
CA SER A 3 -59.74 -58.78 -7.80
C SER A 3 -61.07 -58.09 -7.52
N LYS A 4 -62.14 -58.90 -7.54
CA LYS A 4 -63.50 -58.60 -7.07
C LYS A 4 -63.59 -58.94 -5.58
N LYS A 5 -64.40 -58.19 -4.82
CA LYS A 5 -65.55 -58.62 -3.95
C LYS A 5 -65.77 -57.56 -2.84
N LEU A 6 -66.94 -56.90 -2.74
CA LEU A 6 -68.27 -57.32 -2.22
C LEU A 6 -68.36 -57.42 -0.68
N LEU A 7 -69.09 -56.48 -0.05
CA LEU A 7 -70.02 -56.57 1.10
C LEU A 7 -70.47 -55.11 1.41
N ALA A 8 -71.71 -54.63 1.28
CA ALA A 8 -73.05 -55.02 1.76
C ALA A 8 -73.33 -54.64 3.24
N ILE A 9 -74.58 -54.19 3.47
CA ILE A 9 -75.30 -53.78 4.72
C ILE A 9 -75.34 -52.25 4.90
N GLY A 10 -76.48 -51.56 5.03
CA GLY A 10 -77.90 -51.95 5.03
C GLY A 10 -78.77 -50.81 5.58
N SER A 11 -80.03 -50.73 5.12
CA SER A 11 -81.23 -50.16 5.81
C SER A 11 -81.22 -48.65 6.16
N ALA A 12 -82.30 -47.88 6.18
CA ALA A 12 -83.71 -47.99 5.80
C ALA A 12 -84.31 -46.58 6.04
N MET A 13 -85.21 -46.08 5.17
CA MET A 13 -86.22 -45.04 5.49
C MET A 13 -87.26 -45.07 4.36
N LEU A 14 -88.39 -45.79 4.49
CA LEU A 14 -89.67 -45.41 5.13
C LEU A 14 -90.26 -44.13 4.51
N LEU A 15 -91.20 -44.26 3.54
CA LEU A 15 -92.65 -43.92 3.63
C LEU A 15 -92.91 -42.41 3.81
N VAL A 16 -93.80 -41.73 3.07
CA VAL A 16 -95.20 -42.03 2.73
C VAL A 16 -95.60 -41.18 1.51
N ALA A 17 -96.17 -41.79 0.48
CA ALA A 17 -96.94 -41.07 -0.53
C ALA A 17 -98.35 -40.82 0.03
N GLY A 18 -98.59 -39.63 0.57
CA GLY A 18 -99.88 -39.19 1.07
C GLY A 18 -100.73 -38.59 -0.05
N PHE A 19 -101.58 -39.42 -0.66
CA PHE A 19 -102.75 -38.97 -1.42
C PHE A 19 -103.70 -38.28 -0.43
N VAL A 20 -103.82 -36.96 -0.48
CA VAL A 20 -104.92 -36.24 0.19
C VAL A 20 -106.07 -36.12 -0.79
N SER A 21 -107.14 -36.84 -0.48
CA SER A 21 -108.45 -36.73 -1.10
C SER A 21 -109.03 -35.33 -0.88
N LEU A 22 -109.23 -34.58 -1.97
CA LEU A 22 -110.07 -33.38 -1.98
C LEU A 22 -111.53 -33.80 -1.79
N GLY A 23 -112.01 -33.70 -0.54
CA GLY A 23 -113.43 -33.72 -0.23
C GLY A 23 -114.04 -32.40 -0.71
N ALA A 24 -114.90 -32.47 -1.73
CA ALA A 24 -115.74 -31.37 -2.14
C ALA A 24 -116.69 -31.02 -0.99
N SER A 25 -116.47 -29.86 -0.36
CA SER A 25 -117.44 -29.20 0.50
C SER A 25 -118.44 -28.45 -0.39
N PRO A 26 -119.71 -28.30 0.02
CA PRO A 26 -120.72 -27.65 -0.81
C PRO A 26 -120.34 -26.19 -1.07
N ALA A 27 -120.50 -25.77 -2.32
CA ALA A 27 -120.35 -24.39 -2.75
C ALA A 27 -121.24 -23.48 -1.88
N ASN A 28 -120.62 -22.76 -0.94
CA ASN A 28 -121.13 -21.45 -0.56
C ASN A 28 -121.02 -20.60 -1.83
N ALA A 29 -122.06 -19.85 -2.17
CA ALA A 29 -122.00 -18.88 -3.25
C ALA A 29 -120.85 -17.91 -2.95
N ASP A 30 -119.72 -18.10 -3.63
CA ASP A 30 -118.51 -17.32 -3.39
C ASP A 30 -118.79 -15.85 -3.65
N ASN A 31 -118.53 -15.03 -2.65
CA ASN A 31 -118.58 -13.57 -2.75
C ASN A 31 -117.37 -13.03 -3.53
N ASP A 32 -116.66 -13.87 -4.29
CA ASP A 32 -115.45 -13.61 -5.09
C ASP A 32 -115.66 -12.66 -6.26
N SER A 33 -116.87 -12.14 -6.44
CA SER A 33 -117.19 -11.07 -7.39
C SER A 33 -117.46 -9.72 -6.71
N ASN A 34 -117.49 -9.69 -5.37
CA ASN A 34 -117.74 -8.49 -4.60
C ASN A 34 -116.42 -7.80 -4.24
N SER A 35 -116.15 -6.67 -4.89
CA SER A 35 -114.94 -5.86 -4.63
C SER A 35 -114.89 -5.25 -3.23
N ASN A 36 -115.95 -5.39 -2.42
CA ASN A 36 -115.92 -4.99 -1.02
C ASN A 36 -115.36 -6.09 -0.09
N GLU A 37 -115.01 -7.29 -0.58
CA GLU A 37 -114.50 -8.39 0.25
C GLU A 37 -113.00 -8.63 0.05
N VAL A 38 -112.31 -9.06 1.12
CA VAL A 38 -110.86 -9.32 1.07
C VAL A 38 -110.50 -10.43 0.09
N THR A 39 -111.33 -11.47 -0.03
CA THR A 39 -111.09 -12.62 -0.90
C THR A 39 -111.01 -12.22 -2.37
N TYR A 40 -111.86 -11.28 -2.80
CA TYR A 40 -111.81 -10.71 -4.16
C TYR A 40 -110.41 -10.15 -4.45
N TRP A 41 -109.87 -9.33 -3.54
CA TRP A 41 -108.57 -8.70 -3.73
C TRP A 41 -107.39 -9.64 -3.55
N GLN A 42 -107.48 -10.64 -2.66
CA GLN A 42 -106.46 -11.69 -2.55
C GLN A 42 -106.33 -12.49 -3.84
N ASN A 43 -107.44 -12.73 -4.54
CA ASN A 43 -107.45 -13.37 -5.85
C ASN A 43 -106.85 -12.48 -6.94
N GLN A 44 -107.08 -11.15 -6.88
CA GLN A 44 -106.46 -10.19 -7.82
C GLN A 44 -104.95 -9.99 -7.56
N TYR A 45 -104.49 -10.20 -6.32
CA TYR A 45 -103.10 -10.04 -5.90
C TYR A 45 -102.55 -11.32 -5.25
N PRO A 46 -102.26 -12.38 -6.03
CA PRO A 46 -101.75 -13.64 -5.51
C PRO A 46 -100.46 -13.48 -4.69
N GLY A 47 -100.33 -14.22 -3.59
CA GLY A 47 -99.18 -14.13 -2.67
C GLY A 47 -99.29 -13.01 -1.63
N SER A 48 -100.36 -12.22 -1.67
CA SER A 48 -100.67 -11.22 -0.66
C SER A 48 -101.74 -11.71 0.33
N THR A 49 -101.69 -11.19 1.56
CA THR A 49 -102.80 -11.27 2.52
C THR A 49 -103.46 -9.91 2.62
N CYS A 50 -104.78 -9.86 2.41
CA CYS A 50 -105.55 -8.62 2.44
C CYS A 50 -106.39 -8.52 3.72
N TYR A 51 -106.50 -7.30 4.25
CA TYR A 51 -107.20 -6.98 5.48
C TYR A 51 -108.20 -5.85 5.21
N LYS A 52 -109.46 -6.03 5.64
CA LYS A 52 -110.53 -5.03 5.52
C LYS A 52 -110.75 -4.34 6.85
N PHE A 53 -110.95 -3.03 6.79
CA PHE A 53 -111.21 -2.17 7.93
C PHE A 53 -112.40 -1.26 7.62
N ASN A 54 -113.39 -1.24 8.50
CA ASN A 54 -114.46 -0.26 8.48
C ASN A 54 -113.98 1.05 9.12
N LEU A 55 -114.80 2.10 9.01
CA LEU A 55 -114.46 3.45 9.43
C LEU A 55 -113.93 3.57 10.87
N ASP A 56 -114.52 2.81 11.81
CA ASP A 56 -114.18 2.88 13.24
C ASP A 56 -113.18 1.79 13.68
N ASP A 57 -112.72 0.94 12.75
CA ASP A 57 -111.78 -0.13 13.08
C ASP A 57 -110.37 0.43 13.27
N SER A 58 -109.71 0.03 14.35
CA SER A 58 -108.27 0.29 14.53
C SER A 58 -107.47 -0.63 13.60
N SER A 59 -106.53 -0.06 12.83
CA SER A 59 -105.65 -0.82 11.95
C SER A 59 -104.18 -0.61 12.31
N PRO A 60 -103.35 -1.67 12.32
CA PRO A 60 -101.91 -1.52 12.44
C PRO A 60 -101.26 -0.99 11.15
N TYR A 61 -102.00 -0.94 10.03
CA TYR A 61 -101.47 -0.60 8.72
C TYR A 61 -101.70 0.85 8.31
N GLY A 62 -102.57 1.58 9.01
CA GLY A 62 -102.94 2.95 8.68
C GLY A 62 -104.17 3.41 9.44
N ALA A 63 -104.63 4.61 9.12
CA ALA A 63 -105.84 5.18 9.71
C ALA A 63 -106.65 5.95 8.67
N VAL A 64 -107.94 6.11 8.95
CA VAL A 64 -108.79 7.06 8.24
C VAL A 64 -108.44 8.48 8.71
N THR A 65 -108.18 9.39 7.77
CA THR A 65 -107.73 10.76 7.97
C THR A 65 -108.62 11.76 7.23
N ASN A 66 -108.34 13.06 7.40
CA ASN A 66 -108.96 14.18 6.68
C ASN A 66 -110.49 14.20 6.81
N ASP A 67 -110.98 14.30 8.05
CA ASP A 67 -112.42 14.32 8.37
C ASP A 67 -113.18 13.12 7.79
N GLN A 68 -112.57 11.93 7.90
CA GLN A 68 -113.11 10.66 7.44
C GLN A 68 -113.19 10.48 5.90
N LYS A 69 -112.39 11.24 5.16
CA LYS A 69 -112.41 11.26 3.69
C LYS A 69 -111.21 10.61 3.02
N ALA A 70 -110.14 10.33 3.75
CA ALA A 70 -108.95 9.67 3.21
C ALA A 70 -108.48 8.50 4.08
N VAL A 71 -107.68 7.60 3.51
CA VAL A 71 -106.89 6.60 4.25
C VAL A 71 -105.43 6.96 4.11
N THR A 72 -104.69 6.95 5.21
CA THR A 72 -103.24 7.14 5.22
C THR A 72 -102.58 5.92 5.82
N LEU A 73 -101.74 5.23 5.04
CA LEU A 73 -100.99 4.07 5.52
C LEU A 73 -99.82 4.50 6.40
N SER A 74 -99.50 3.69 7.40
CA SER A 74 -98.39 3.89 8.32
C SER A 74 -97.51 2.65 8.38
N GLY A 75 -96.19 2.85 8.36
CA GLY A 75 -95.19 1.78 8.50
C GLY A 75 -94.56 1.34 7.17
N SER A 76 -93.56 0.46 7.27
CA SER A 76 -92.73 0.00 6.14
C SER A 76 -93.12 -1.40 5.65
N SER A 77 -94.41 -1.69 5.51
CA SER A 77 -94.84 -2.98 4.96
C SER A 77 -94.58 -3.02 3.46
N THR A 78 -94.35 -4.23 2.92
CA THR A 78 -94.35 -4.49 1.47
C THR A 78 -95.78 -4.41 0.95
N TRP A 79 -96.30 -3.18 0.82
CA TRP A 79 -97.65 -2.91 0.35
C TRP A 79 -97.81 -3.40 -1.09
N VAL A 80 -98.83 -4.23 -1.32
CA VAL A 80 -99.17 -4.74 -2.65
C VAL A 80 -100.28 -3.89 -3.25
N ALA A 81 -101.32 -3.60 -2.47
CA ALA A 81 -102.44 -2.76 -2.89
C ALA A 81 -103.17 -2.10 -1.70
N LEU A 82 -103.79 -0.95 -1.94
CA LEU A 82 -104.76 -0.29 -1.08
C LEU A 82 -106.03 0.01 -1.87
N ILE A 83 -107.19 -0.30 -1.28
CA ILE A 83 -108.50 -0.06 -1.84
C ILE A 83 -109.29 0.81 -0.87
N VAL A 84 -109.75 1.98 -1.33
CA VAL A 84 -110.50 2.95 -0.52
C VAL A 84 -111.91 3.11 -1.10
N ASN A 85 -112.94 2.81 -0.30
CA ASN A 85 -114.33 2.83 -0.75
C ASN A 85 -115.16 3.85 0.04
N GLY A 86 -115.94 4.67 -0.67
CA GLY A 86 -116.80 5.72 -0.11
C GLY A 86 -118.30 5.52 -0.39
N GLY A 87 -118.72 4.31 -0.77
CA GLY A 87 -120.10 3.96 -1.11
C GLY A 87 -120.48 4.15 -2.58
N SER A 88 -119.69 4.88 -3.37
CA SER A 88 -119.91 5.14 -4.82
C SER A 88 -118.94 4.42 -5.75
N GLY A 89 -118.05 3.57 -5.21
CA GLY A 89 -117.04 2.82 -5.94
C GLY A 89 -115.71 2.72 -5.19
N ASP A 90 -114.74 2.03 -5.80
CA ASP A 90 -113.42 1.75 -5.24
C ASP A 90 -112.33 2.61 -5.91
N THR A 91 -111.46 3.24 -5.12
CA THR A 91 -110.15 3.70 -5.59
C THR A 91 -109.12 2.63 -5.26
N VAL A 92 -108.43 2.08 -6.26
CA VAL A 92 -107.38 1.06 -6.08
C VAL A 92 -106.01 1.67 -6.37
N ILE A 93 -105.07 1.52 -5.43
CA ILE A 93 -103.70 2.01 -5.52
C ILE A 93 -102.75 0.83 -5.34
N ALA A 94 -101.89 0.56 -6.33
CA ALA A 94 -100.96 -0.58 -6.30
C ALA A 94 -99.62 -0.22 -6.96
N PRO A 95 -98.50 -0.12 -6.21
CA PRO A 95 -98.41 -0.10 -4.74
C PRO A 95 -98.75 1.29 -4.15
N PRO A 96 -99.34 1.37 -2.96
CA PRO A 96 -99.48 2.62 -2.21
C PRO A 96 -98.18 3.01 -1.49
N GLU A 97 -98.00 4.29 -1.23
CA GLU A 97 -96.89 4.87 -0.47
C GLU A 97 -97.34 5.17 0.97
N SER A 98 -96.48 4.87 1.95
CA SER A 98 -96.75 5.21 3.35
C SER A 98 -96.79 6.73 3.54
N GLY A 99 -97.73 7.20 4.38
CA GLY A 99 -97.88 8.63 4.71
C GLY A 99 -98.67 9.46 3.68
N VAL A 100 -99.06 8.88 2.54
CA VAL A 100 -99.92 9.55 1.54
C VAL A 100 -101.39 9.34 1.88
N ALA A 101 -102.18 10.42 1.78
CA ALA A 101 -103.62 10.38 1.99
C ALA A 101 -104.36 10.02 0.68
N TYR A 102 -105.02 8.86 0.67
CA TYR A 102 -105.76 8.33 -0.47
C TYR A 102 -107.27 8.48 -0.29
N TYR A 103 -107.97 8.99 -1.31
CA TYR A 103 -109.40 9.31 -1.25
C TYR A 103 -110.23 8.32 -2.08
N PRO A 104 -111.49 8.02 -1.66
CA PRO A 104 -112.43 7.29 -2.50
C PRO A 104 -112.88 8.15 -3.70
N PRO A 105 -113.56 7.56 -4.70
CA PRO A 105 -114.07 8.30 -5.84
C PRO A 105 -115.03 9.42 -5.40
N LEU A 106 -115.01 10.57 -6.11
CA LEU A 106 -115.88 11.70 -5.80
C LEU A 106 -117.36 11.32 -5.93
N ASN A 107 -118.20 11.84 -5.03
CA ASN A 107 -119.65 11.70 -5.13
C ASN A 107 -120.24 12.61 -6.24
N ASN A 108 -121.54 12.50 -6.50
CA ASN A 108 -122.24 13.33 -7.52
C ASN A 108 -122.18 14.85 -7.25
N GLY A 109 -121.72 15.27 -6.07
CA GLY A 109 -121.46 16.67 -5.72
C GLY A 109 -120.00 17.11 -5.95
N GLY A 110 -119.15 16.26 -6.53
CA GLY A 110 -117.75 16.56 -6.80
C GLY A 110 -116.84 16.59 -5.55
N GLN A 111 -117.29 16.02 -4.43
CA GLN A 111 -116.53 15.97 -3.17
C GLN A 111 -116.22 14.52 -2.78
N PRO A 112 -115.08 14.25 -2.11
CA PRO A 112 -114.83 12.93 -1.55
C PRO A 112 -115.90 12.60 -0.49
N PRO A 113 -116.63 11.47 -0.64
CA PRO A 113 -117.57 11.02 0.38
C PRO A 113 -116.83 10.53 1.63
N THR A 114 -117.57 10.35 2.72
CA THR A 114 -117.09 9.63 3.91
C THR A 114 -116.74 8.20 3.53
N ILE A 115 -115.61 7.71 4.03
CA ILE A 115 -115.16 6.33 3.78
C ILE A 115 -116.10 5.34 4.44
N SER A 116 -116.55 4.33 3.69
CA SER A 116 -117.34 3.22 4.22
C SER A 116 -116.43 2.15 4.82
N HIS A 117 -115.39 1.77 4.08
CA HIS A 117 -114.34 0.84 4.48
C HIS A 117 -113.14 0.95 3.54
N TRP A 118 -112.04 0.30 3.92
CA TRP A 118 -110.84 0.18 3.10
C TRP A 118 -110.21 -1.20 3.25
N ILE A 119 -109.45 -1.62 2.25
CA ILE A 119 -108.76 -2.91 2.21
C ILE A 119 -107.29 -2.68 1.88
N VAL A 120 -106.38 -3.33 2.60
CA VAL A 120 -104.94 -3.28 2.31
C VAL A 120 -104.39 -4.68 2.16
N CYS A 121 -103.59 -4.90 1.11
CA CYS A 121 -102.93 -6.16 0.81
C CYS A 121 -101.42 -6.04 1.03
N ILE A 122 -100.82 -6.99 1.75
CA ILE A 122 -99.37 -7.05 2.03
C ILE A 122 -98.78 -8.40 1.61
N ASN A 123 -97.54 -8.40 1.13
CA ASN A 123 -96.82 -9.64 0.82
C ASN A 123 -96.48 -10.41 2.11
N THR A 124 -96.61 -11.74 2.09
CA THR A 124 -96.33 -12.61 3.26
C THR A 124 -95.09 -13.49 3.09
N THR A 125 -94.45 -13.46 1.92
CA THR A 125 -93.28 -14.30 1.64
C THR A 125 -92.01 -13.44 1.64
N PRO A 126 -91.03 -13.71 2.53
CA PRO A 126 -89.71 -13.10 2.43
C PRO A 126 -89.06 -13.44 1.08
N PRO A 127 -88.25 -12.54 0.50
CA PRO A 127 -87.52 -12.85 -0.72
C PRO A 127 -86.53 -14.00 -0.49
N PRO A 128 -86.33 -14.89 -1.49
CA PRO A 128 -85.37 -15.99 -1.38
C PRO A 128 -83.94 -15.47 -1.21
N VAL A 129 -83.13 -16.21 -0.46
CA VAL A 129 -81.73 -15.90 -0.21
C VAL A 129 -80.92 -16.18 -1.47
N THR A 130 -80.31 -15.15 -2.06
CA THR A 130 -79.59 -15.24 -3.34
C THR A 130 -78.08 -15.42 -3.20
N THR A 131 -77.51 -15.14 -2.02
CA THR A 131 -76.07 -15.26 -1.78
C THR A 131 -75.81 -16.11 -0.54
N VAL A 132 -75.04 -17.17 -0.73
CA VAL A 132 -74.58 -18.05 0.35
C VAL A 132 -73.05 -17.96 0.42
N PRO A 133 -72.50 -17.28 1.43
CA PRO A 133 -71.05 -17.24 1.64
C PRO A 133 -70.44 -18.66 1.73
N ALA A 134 -69.28 -18.85 1.09
CA ALA A 134 -68.54 -20.11 1.08
C ALA A 134 -67.56 -20.19 2.26
N ALA A 135 -67.26 -21.42 2.71
CA ALA A 135 -66.19 -21.68 3.67
C ALA A 135 -64.81 -21.56 3.00
N THR A 136 -63.79 -21.20 3.78
CA THR A 136 -62.38 -21.15 3.34
C THR A 136 -61.54 -22.17 4.12
N PHE A 137 -60.50 -22.68 3.45
CA PHE A 137 -59.55 -23.66 4.01
C PHE A 137 -58.12 -23.20 3.70
N THR A 138 -57.21 -23.39 4.65
CA THR A 138 -55.77 -23.11 4.53
C THR A 138 -55.04 -24.34 5.01
N ASP A 139 -54.39 -25.03 4.09
CA ASP A 139 -53.69 -26.30 4.30
C ASP A 139 -52.23 -26.10 3.90
N VAL A 140 -51.36 -26.09 4.89
CA VAL A 140 -49.93 -25.80 4.79
C VAL A 140 -49.21 -26.92 5.53
N CYS A 141 -47.96 -27.23 5.19
CA CYS A 141 -47.22 -28.23 5.94
C CYS A 141 -47.27 -27.97 7.46
N GLY A 142 -47.31 -29.04 8.24
CA GLY A 142 -47.39 -28.98 9.70
C GLY A 142 -48.77 -28.65 10.26
N ILE A 143 -49.22 -29.45 11.22
CA ILE A 143 -50.51 -29.34 11.93
C ILE A 143 -50.87 -27.95 12.49
N ALA A 144 -49.89 -27.08 12.72
CA ALA A 144 -50.10 -25.77 13.34
C ALA A 144 -50.56 -24.70 12.34
N ASN A 145 -50.33 -24.92 11.04
CA ASN A 145 -50.63 -23.95 9.99
C ASN A 145 -51.95 -24.23 9.26
N ASP A 146 -52.61 -25.33 9.64
CA ASP A 146 -53.87 -25.76 9.07
C ASP A 146 -55.07 -25.09 9.73
N SER A 147 -55.88 -24.41 8.94
CA SER A 147 -57.07 -23.72 9.43
C SER A 147 -58.24 -23.77 8.44
N TYR A 148 -59.43 -23.52 8.97
CA TYR A 148 -60.63 -23.31 8.17
C TYR A 148 -61.47 -22.20 8.80
N SER A 149 -62.29 -21.54 7.99
CA SER A 149 -63.26 -20.55 8.46
C SER A 149 -64.63 -20.85 7.84
N ALA A 150 -65.60 -21.19 8.69
CA ALA A 150 -67.00 -21.23 8.32
C ALA A 150 -67.63 -19.83 8.45
N PRO A 151 -68.51 -19.39 7.55
CA PRO A 151 -69.28 -18.16 7.74
C PRO A 151 -70.18 -18.26 8.98
N ALA A 152 -70.50 -17.10 9.57
CA ALA A 152 -71.42 -17.04 10.71
C ALA A 152 -72.88 -17.19 10.28
N ASP A 153 -73.70 -17.74 11.17
CA ASP A 153 -75.15 -17.81 10.98
C ASP A 153 -75.76 -16.42 10.82
N THR A 154 -76.79 -16.33 10.00
CA THR A 154 -77.54 -15.10 9.75
C THR A 154 -79.02 -15.34 10.04
N ALA A 155 -79.83 -14.28 9.99
CA ALA A 155 -81.29 -14.41 10.14
C ALA A 155 -81.96 -15.32 9.10
N SER A 156 -81.26 -15.70 8.02
CA SER A 156 -81.80 -16.50 6.92
C SER A 156 -81.00 -17.76 6.60
N ILE A 157 -79.78 -17.94 7.15
CA ILE A 157 -78.87 -19.06 6.85
C ILE A 157 -78.29 -19.62 8.15
N ASP A 158 -78.29 -20.95 8.28
CA ASP A 158 -77.68 -21.73 9.36
C ASP A 158 -76.53 -22.59 8.79
N TYR A 159 -75.34 -22.53 9.39
CA TYR A 159 -74.15 -23.26 8.96
C TYR A 159 -73.84 -24.42 9.91
N SER A 160 -73.62 -25.60 9.35
CA SER A 160 -73.18 -26.79 10.10
C SER A 160 -71.78 -27.21 9.67
N THR A 161 -70.94 -27.55 10.64
CA THR A 161 -69.56 -28.03 10.40
C THR A 161 -69.39 -29.43 10.97
N THR A 162 -68.80 -30.32 10.17
CA THR A 162 -68.27 -31.61 10.61
C THR A 162 -66.75 -31.58 10.46
N ASP A 163 -66.02 -31.60 11.57
CA ASP A 163 -64.57 -31.69 11.61
C ASP A 163 -64.18 -33.06 12.17
N ASN A 164 -63.57 -33.92 11.34
CA ASN A 164 -63.10 -35.24 11.75
C ASN A 164 -61.57 -35.31 11.89
N ARG A 165 -60.88 -34.17 11.92
CA ARG A 165 -59.41 -34.14 12.01
C ARG A 165 -58.93 -34.75 13.32
N VAL A 166 -57.91 -35.58 13.24
CA VAL A 166 -57.17 -36.13 14.38
C VAL A 166 -55.71 -35.74 14.21
N ASN A 167 -55.18 -34.93 15.13
CA ASN A 167 -53.83 -34.35 15.04
C ASN A 167 -53.60 -33.64 13.68
N GLY A 168 -54.50 -32.73 13.30
CA GLY A 168 -54.39 -31.97 12.04
C GLY A 168 -54.84 -32.72 10.78
N VAL A 169 -54.80 -34.06 10.75
CA VAL A 169 -55.14 -34.87 9.57
C VAL A 169 -56.61 -35.26 9.54
N GLY A 170 -57.30 -35.00 8.44
CA GLY A 170 -58.70 -35.38 8.23
C GLY A 170 -59.45 -34.41 7.32
N THR A 171 -60.75 -34.60 7.17
CA THR A 171 -61.64 -33.80 6.34
C THR A 171 -62.54 -32.89 7.19
N VAL A 172 -62.58 -31.61 6.84
CA VAL A 172 -63.59 -30.67 7.35
C VAL A 172 -64.64 -30.46 6.27
N THR A 173 -65.92 -30.56 6.65
CA THR A 173 -67.07 -30.32 5.76
C THR A 173 -68.00 -29.27 6.36
N VAL A 174 -68.34 -28.24 5.59
CA VAL A 174 -69.28 -27.17 5.96
C VAL A 174 -70.49 -27.19 5.02
N THR A 175 -71.70 -27.12 5.57
CA THR A 175 -72.97 -27.11 4.80
C THR A 175 -73.87 -25.97 5.29
N ALA A 176 -74.55 -25.29 4.36
CA ALA A 176 -75.54 -24.25 4.66
C ALA A 176 -76.98 -24.78 4.51
N ALA A 177 -77.84 -24.42 5.45
CA ALA A 177 -79.28 -24.68 5.42
C ALA A 177 -80.06 -23.35 5.57
N PRO A 178 -81.25 -23.20 4.97
CA PRO A 178 -82.04 -22.00 5.16
C PRO A 178 -82.70 -22.04 6.55
N GLN A 179 -82.77 -20.89 7.24
CA GLN A 179 -83.56 -20.79 8.46
C GLN A 179 -85.07 -20.90 8.17
N SER A 180 -85.84 -21.27 9.18
CA SER A 180 -87.30 -21.45 9.06
C SER A 180 -87.99 -20.22 8.46
N GLY A 181 -88.77 -20.43 7.39
CA GLY A 181 -89.49 -19.37 6.67
C GLY A 181 -88.69 -18.72 5.53
N TYR A 182 -87.41 -19.08 5.35
CA TYR A 182 -86.60 -18.70 4.20
C TYR A 182 -86.41 -19.88 3.23
N THR A 183 -86.15 -19.55 1.98
CA THR A 183 -85.73 -20.49 0.95
C THR A 183 -84.49 -19.95 0.26
N PHE A 184 -83.64 -20.83 -0.26
CA PHE A 184 -82.57 -20.43 -1.16
C PHE A 184 -83.12 -20.20 -2.57
N ALA A 185 -82.50 -19.29 -3.31
CA ALA A 185 -82.79 -19.12 -4.73
C ALA A 185 -82.44 -20.40 -5.52
N ASP A 186 -83.17 -20.67 -6.60
CA ASP A 186 -82.89 -21.81 -7.48
C ASP A 186 -81.44 -21.74 -8.00
N GLY A 187 -80.71 -22.83 -7.82
CA GLY A 187 -79.30 -22.94 -8.24
C GLY A 187 -78.29 -22.33 -7.27
N ALA A 188 -78.71 -21.80 -6.10
CA ALA A 188 -77.78 -21.41 -5.05
C ALA A 188 -76.98 -22.63 -4.56
N TYR A 189 -75.66 -22.51 -4.52
CA TYR A 189 -74.79 -23.56 -3.98
C TYR A 189 -74.75 -23.46 -2.46
N THR A 190 -75.19 -24.50 -1.78
CA THR A 190 -75.35 -24.54 -0.32
C THR A 190 -74.36 -25.49 0.37
N GLY A 191 -73.29 -25.86 -0.35
CA GLY A 191 -72.34 -26.88 0.08
C GLY A 191 -72.74 -28.30 -0.38
N PRO A 192 -72.02 -29.32 0.10
CA PRO A 192 -70.94 -29.24 1.09
C PRO A 192 -69.64 -28.63 0.54
N TRP A 193 -69.05 -27.68 1.27
CA TRP A 193 -67.65 -27.30 1.09
C TRP A 193 -66.78 -28.24 1.92
N SER A 194 -65.90 -29.03 1.29
CA SER A 194 -65.06 -30.00 1.98
C SER A 194 -63.59 -29.85 1.61
N HIS A 195 -62.71 -29.96 2.60
CA HIS A 195 -61.25 -30.02 2.40
C HIS A 195 -60.63 -31.13 3.25
N THR A 196 -59.70 -31.89 2.66
CA THR A 196 -58.94 -32.93 3.36
C THR A 196 -57.54 -32.41 3.64
N PHE A 197 -57.24 -32.18 4.91
CA PHE A 197 -55.96 -31.77 5.42
C PHE A 197 -55.01 -32.95 5.49
N THR A 198 -53.82 -32.79 4.93
CA THR A 198 -52.74 -33.76 4.98
C THR A 198 -51.57 -33.14 5.72
N ASP A 199 -51.17 -33.72 6.85
CA ASP A 199 -50.02 -33.24 7.61
C ASP A 199 -48.74 -33.86 7.04
N GLU A 200 -48.23 -33.25 5.98
CA GLU A 200 -46.85 -33.47 5.56
C GLU A 200 -45.94 -32.64 6.48
N VAL A 201 -44.87 -33.28 6.99
CA VAL A 201 -43.90 -32.63 7.86
C VAL A 201 -43.25 -31.47 7.09
N CYS A 202 -43.27 -30.26 7.66
CA CYS A 202 -42.59 -29.14 7.03
C CYS A 202 -41.10 -29.42 6.85
N PRO A 203 -40.53 -29.11 5.67
CA PRO A 203 -39.10 -29.17 5.52
C PRO A 203 -38.44 -28.19 6.49
N THR A 204 -37.30 -28.59 7.05
CA THR A 204 -36.53 -27.73 7.94
C THR A 204 -35.83 -26.66 7.10
N GLU A 205 -36.02 -25.39 7.47
CA GLU A 205 -35.43 -24.27 6.78
C GLU A 205 -33.94 -24.10 7.14
N VAL A 206 -33.09 -23.99 6.13
CA VAL A 206 -31.66 -23.69 6.26
C VAL A 206 -31.47 -22.19 6.07
N THR A 207 -31.20 -21.48 7.16
CA THR A 207 -31.09 -20.01 7.17
C THR A 207 -29.69 -19.50 6.81
N THR A 208 -28.67 -20.36 6.87
CA THR A 208 -27.28 -19.98 6.59
C THR A 208 -26.64 -20.99 5.67
N VAL A 209 -26.14 -20.53 4.53
CA VAL A 209 -25.39 -21.34 3.57
C VAL A 209 -23.94 -20.86 3.57
N PRO A 210 -22.99 -21.65 4.15
CA PRO A 210 -21.57 -21.34 4.07
C PRO A 210 -21.10 -21.15 2.62
N VAL A 211 -20.24 -20.16 2.39
CA VAL A 211 -19.71 -19.82 1.05
C VAL A 211 -18.39 -20.52 0.77
N ALA A 212 -18.12 -20.83 -0.50
CA ALA A 212 -16.81 -21.33 -0.92
C ALA A 212 -15.76 -20.22 -0.94
N THR A 213 -14.49 -20.60 -0.76
CA THR A 213 -13.34 -19.67 -0.82
C THR A 213 -12.35 -20.10 -1.89
N PHE A 214 -11.68 -19.13 -2.50
CA PHE A 214 -10.70 -19.33 -3.59
C PHE A 214 -9.48 -18.45 -3.29
N THR A 215 -8.29 -19.01 -3.51
CA THR A 215 -6.99 -18.33 -3.39
C THR A 215 -6.23 -18.56 -4.69
N ASP A 216 -6.01 -17.50 -5.45
CA ASP A 216 -5.38 -17.52 -6.77
C ASP A 216 -4.18 -16.59 -6.71
N MET A 217 -3.00 -17.17 -6.86
CA MET A 217 -1.73 -16.46 -6.82
C MET A 217 -1.10 -16.48 -8.21
N CYS A 218 0.00 -15.74 -8.39
CA CYS A 218 0.80 -15.94 -9.58
C CYS A 218 1.36 -17.38 -9.60
N GLY A 219 1.59 -17.92 -10.79
CA GLY A 219 1.91 -19.32 -11.01
C GLY A 219 0.76 -20.24 -10.56
N THR A 220 1.02 -21.54 -10.46
CA THR A 220 -0.02 -22.53 -10.14
C THR A 220 0.23 -23.28 -8.83
N ALA A 221 1.37 -23.03 -8.20
CA ALA A 221 1.85 -23.82 -7.06
C ALA A 221 1.06 -23.56 -5.76
N ASN A 222 0.50 -22.36 -5.60
CA ASN A 222 -0.20 -21.96 -4.37
C ASN A 222 -1.70 -21.69 -4.58
N ASP A 223 -2.23 -22.06 -5.73
CA ASP A 223 -3.64 -21.93 -6.05
C ASP A 223 -4.46 -22.96 -5.30
N SER A 224 -5.50 -22.51 -4.61
CA SER A 224 -6.35 -23.38 -3.83
C SER A 224 -7.80 -22.91 -3.80
N TYR A 225 -8.68 -23.85 -3.48
CA TYR A 225 -10.07 -23.55 -3.14
C TYR A 225 -10.48 -24.40 -1.93
N SER A 226 -11.48 -23.93 -1.20
CA SER A 226 -12.11 -24.68 -0.13
C SER A 226 -13.62 -24.61 -0.29
N ALA A 227 -14.23 -25.77 -0.59
CA ALA A 227 -15.66 -25.95 -0.51
C ALA A 227 -16.05 -26.29 0.94
N PRO A 228 -17.17 -25.76 1.46
CA PRO A 228 -17.67 -26.15 2.77
C PRO A 228 -18.02 -27.65 2.82
N ALA A 229 -17.99 -28.23 4.00
CA ALA A 229 -18.42 -29.61 4.21
C ALA A 229 -19.95 -29.73 4.14
N ASP A 230 -20.42 -30.90 3.68
CA ASP A 230 -21.83 -31.26 3.75
C ASP A 230 -22.34 -31.21 5.19
N THR A 231 -23.60 -30.81 5.34
CA THR A 231 -24.33 -30.83 6.61
C THR A 231 -25.60 -31.63 6.42
N ASP A 232 -26.34 -31.91 7.49
CA ASP A 232 -27.63 -32.61 7.40
C ASP A 232 -28.63 -31.90 6.47
N GLY A 233 -28.49 -30.57 6.27
CA GLY A 233 -29.38 -29.78 5.42
C GLY A 233 -28.82 -29.36 4.06
N ILE A 234 -27.51 -29.50 3.82
CA ILE A 234 -26.83 -28.96 2.63
C ILE A 234 -25.87 -29.99 2.04
N HIS A 235 -25.93 -30.18 0.73
CA HIS A 235 -24.93 -30.90 -0.05
C HIS A 235 -24.19 -29.95 -1.00
N TYR A 236 -22.86 -30.01 -1.00
CA TYR A 236 -22.01 -29.23 -1.90
C TYR A 236 -21.48 -30.10 -3.05
N SER A 237 -21.58 -29.56 -4.25
CA SER A 237 -21.01 -30.15 -5.47
C SER A 237 -19.93 -29.24 -6.03
N VAL A 238 -18.82 -29.82 -6.47
CA VAL A 238 -17.68 -29.11 -7.05
C VAL A 238 -17.44 -29.58 -8.47
N VAL A 239 -17.33 -28.63 -9.40
CA VAL A 239 -16.87 -28.85 -10.77
C VAL A 239 -15.55 -28.11 -10.93
N ASP A 240 -14.45 -28.86 -11.01
CA ASP A 240 -13.10 -28.32 -11.20
C ASP A 240 -12.63 -28.64 -12.63
N SER A 241 -12.51 -27.62 -13.47
CA SER A 241 -12.03 -27.74 -14.85
C SER A 241 -10.54 -27.42 -15.02
N ARG A 242 -9.80 -27.26 -13.92
CA ARG A 242 -8.39 -26.88 -13.99
C ARG A 242 -7.54 -27.97 -14.61
N VAL A 243 -6.69 -27.56 -15.55
CA VAL A 243 -5.61 -28.35 -16.14
C VAL A 243 -4.30 -27.63 -15.84
N ASP A 244 -3.37 -28.32 -15.19
CA ASP A 244 -2.10 -27.75 -14.73
C ASP A 244 -2.25 -26.45 -13.91
N GLY A 245 -3.33 -26.35 -13.12
CA GLY A 245 -3.65 -25.19 -12.28
C GLY A 245 -4.54 -24.12 -12.95
N VAL A 246 -4.67 -24.13 -14.28
CA VAL A 246 -5.46 -23.13 -15.03
C VAL A 246 -6.85 -23.65 -15.37
N GLY A 247 -7.89 -22.88 -15.09
CA GLY A 247 -9.28 -23.23 -15.39
C GLY A 247 -10.24 -22.73 -14.33
N THR A 248 -11.48 -23.19 -14.34
CA THR A 248 -12.54 -22.68 -13.47
C THR A 248 -12.97 -23.73 -12.45
N VAL A 249 -13.06 -23.33 -11.18
CA VAL A 249 -13.72 -24.13 -10.14
C VAL A 249 -15.08 -23.51 -9.86
N THR A 250 -16.12 -24.33 -9.84
CA THR A 250 -17.50 -23.94 -9.50
C THR A 250 -18.03 -24.81 -8.37
N VAL A 251 -18.55 -24.17 -7.32
CA VAL A 251 -19.15 -24.82 -6.16
C VAL A 251 -20.63 -24.46 -6.07
N THR A 252 -21.51 -25.46 -5.93
CA THR A 252 -22.97 -25.26 -5.84
C THR A 252 -23.52 -25.97 -4.61
N ALA A 253 -24.37 -25.27 -3.84
CA ALA A 253 -25.10 -25.84 -2.70
C ALA A 253 -26.51 -26.28 -3.12
N ALA A 254 -26.91 -27.47 -2.71
CA ALA A 254 -28.27 -28.00 -2.88
C ALA A 254 -28.85 -28.42 -1.51
N PRO A 255 -30.16 -28.23 -1.26
CA PRO A 255 -30.75 -28.66 -0.01
C PRO A 255 -30.87 -30.19 0.00
N GLN A 256 -30.62 -30.80 1.15
CA GLN A 256 -30.86 -32.24 1.33
C GLN A 256 -32.35 -32.54 1.53
N SER A 257 -32.72 -33.82 1.40
CA SER A 257 -34.11 -34.26 1.56
C SER A 257 -34.68 -33.85 2.92
N GLY A 258 -35.87 -33.24 2.91
CA GLY A 258 -36.51 -32.72 4.13
C GLY A 258 -36.01 -31.34 4.56
N TYR A 259 -35.18 -30.67 3.75
CA TYR A 259 -34.73 -29.30 3.98
C TYR A 259 -35.09 -28.40 2.80
N VAL A 260 -35.23 -27.12 3.08
CA VAL A 260 -35.37 -26.05 2.09
C VAL A 260 -34.46 -24.90 2.47
N PHE A 261 -33.95 -24.16 1.50
CA PHE A 261 -33.24 -22.92 1.79
C PHE A 261 -34.22 -21.80 2.10
N ALA A 262 -33.83 -20.90 3.01
CA ALA A 262 -34.62 -19.71 3.28
C ALA A 262 -34.82 -18.85 2.04
N ASP A 263 -35.94 -18.13 1.96
CA ASP A 263 -36.22 -17.26 0.83
C ASP A 263 -35.11 -16.19 0.67
N GLY A 264 -34.62 -16.02 -0.55
CA GLY A 264 -33.49 -15.15 -0.86
C GLY A 264 -32.10 -15.65 -0.42
N ALA A 265 -31.97 -16.86 0.14
CA ALA A 265 -30.66 -17.43 0.44
C ALA A 265 -29.86 -17.65 -0.86
N TYR A 266 -28.62 -17.16 -0.90
CA TYR A 266 -27.73 -17.39 -2.02
C TYR A 266 -27.06 -18.75 -1.90
N THR A 267 -27.30 -19.62 -2.88
CA THR A 267 -26.88 -21.05 -2.85
C THR A 267 -25.82 -21.37 -3.90
N GLY A 268 -25.15 -20.32 -4.39
CA GLY A 268 -24.22 -20.41 -5.51
C GLY A 268 -24.90 -20.26 -6.88
N PRO A 269 -24.17 -20.54 -7.98
CA PRO A 269 -22.81 -21.07 -7.99
C PRO A 269 -21.76 -20.04 -7.52
N TRP A 270 -20.82 -20.45 -6.66
CA TRP A 270 -19.59 -19.71 -6.44
C TRP A 270 -18.55 -20.19 -7.45
N SER A 271 -18.01 -19.30 -8.27
CA SER A 271 -17.05 -19.66 -9.31
C SER A 271 -15.81 -18.78 -9.28
N HIS A 272 -14.64 -19.38 -9.49
CA HIS A 272 -13.38 -18.67 -9.68
C HIS A 272 -12.59 -19.27 -10.83
N THR A 273 -12.01 -18.41 -11.67
CA THR A 273 -11.13 -18.81 -12.78
C THR A 273 -9.70 -18.55 -12.37
N PHE A 274 -8.94 -19.62 -12.21
CA PHE A 274 -7.52 -19.62 -11.90
C PHE A 274 -6.70 -19.41 -13.18
N THR A 275 -5.67 -18.58 -13.08
CA THR A 275 -4.83 -18.18 -14.21
C THR A 275 -3.36 -18.40 -13.90
N ASP A 276 -2.60 -18.95 -14.85
CA ASP A 276 -1.14 -19.06 -14.73
C ASP A 276 -0.48 -17.77 -15.23
N GLU A 277 -0.63 -16.70 -14.45
CA GLU A 277 0.19 -15.51 -14.64
C GLU A 277 1.58 -15.77 -14.05
N VAL A 278 2.62 -15.57 -14.84
CA VAL A 278 4.01 -15.79 -14.40
C VAL A 278 4.29 -14.93 -13.16
N CYS A 279 4.75 -15.56 -12.07
CA CYS A 279 5.15 -14.80 -10.89
C CYS A 279 6.26 -13.81 -11.21
N PRO A 280 6.10 -12.54 -10.83
CA PRO A 280 7.19 -11.59 -10.96
C PRO A 280 8.36 -12.07 -10.10
N ILE A 281 9.57 -11.91 -10.64
CA ILE A 281 10.79 -12.33 -9.96
C ILE A 281 11.15 -11.27 -8.93
N GLU A 282 11.37 -11.68 -7.68
CA GLU A 282 11.80 -10.78 -6.62
C GLU A 282 13.26 -10.36 -6.79
N VAL A 283 13.49 -9.04 -6.78
CA VAL A 283 14.79 -8.40 -6.76
C VAL A 283 15.18 -8.19 -5.30
N VAL A 284 16.16 -8.96 -4.84
CA VAL A 284 16.57 -8.99 -3.41
C VAL A 284 17.59 -7.90 -3.08
N THR A 285 18.34 -7.41 -4.06
CA THR A 285 19.40 -6.43 -3.84
C THR A 285 19.24 -5.22 -4.75
N VAL A 286 19.06 -4.06 -4.15
CA VAL A 286 19.01 -2.77 -4.87
C VAL A 286 20.31 -2.01 -4.58
N PRO A 287 21.22 -1.87 -5.57
CA PRO A 287 22.41 -1.03 -5.44
C PRO A 287 22.09 0.40 -4.98
N LEU A 288 22.91 0.95 -4.07
CA LEU A 288 22.71 2.29 -3.53
C LEU A 288 23.44 3.36 -4.36
N ALA A 289 22.83 4.54 -4.47
CA ALA A 289 23.52 5.74 -4.94
C ALA A 289 24.49 6.26 -3.87
N THR A 290 25.61 6.86 -4.30
CA THR A 290 26.60 7.49 -3.43
C THR A 290 26.81 8.95 -3.80
N PHE A 291 27.09 9.79 -2.80
CA PHE A 291 27.30 11.23 -2.95
C PHE A 291 28.59 11.63 -2.22
N THR A 292 29.38 12.51 -2.85
CA THR A 292 30.60 13.10 -2.29
C THR A 292 30.47 14.61 -2.40
N ASP A 293 30.40 15.30 -1.26
CA ASP A 293 30.17 16.75 -1.14
C ASP A 293 31.36 17.35 -0.38
N ALA A 294 32.19 18.11 -1.08
CA ALA A 294 33.38 18.76 -0.53
C ALA A 294 33.10 20.25 -0.27
N CYS A 295 34.02 20.96 0.39
CA CYS A 295 33.92 22.42 0.45
C CYS A 295 34.26 23.03 -0.93
N GLY A 296 33.64 24.16 -1.26
CA GLY A 296 33.73 24.75 -2.60
C GLY A 296 32.95 23.95 -3.66
N THR A 297 33.11 24.32 -4.94
CA THR A 297 32.45 23.62 -6.08
C THR A 297 33.33 22.53 -6.70
N ALA A 298 34.56 22.40 -6.21
CA ALA A 298 35.55 21.48 -6.74
C ALA A 298 35.44 20.14 -6.00
N ASN A 299 35.29 19.05 -6.76
CA ASN A 299 35.23 17.65 -6.30
C ASN A 299 33.87 17.16 -5.78
N ASP A 300 32.79 17.92 -5.95
CA ASP A 300 31.44 17.43 -5.72
C ASP A 300 31.04 16.42 -6.79
N SER A 301 30.62 15.23 -6.37
CA SER A 301 30.21 14.17 -7.29
C SER A 301 29.12 13.28 -6.71
N TYR A 302 28.45 12.55 -7.60
CA TYR A 302 27.56 11.46 -7.23
C TYR A 302 27.82 10.29 -8.17
N SER A 303 27.52 9.08 -7.70
CA SER A 303 27.48 7.88 -8.53
C SER A 303 26.13 7.22 -8.36
N ALA A 304 25.33 7.26 -9.42
CA ALA A 304 24.10 6.48 -9.53
C ALA A 304 24.45 5.09 -10.10
N PRO A 305 23.81 4.02 -9.61
CA PRO A 305 23.92 2.71 -10.25
C PRO A 305 23.40 2.75 -11.69
N THR A 306 23.87 1.81 -12.52
CA THR A 306 23.39 1.65 -13.90
C THR A 306 22.16 0.76 -13.95
N ASP A 307 21.29 1.00 -14.92
CA ASP A 307 20.16 0.13 -15.23
C ASP A 307 20.61 -1.32 -15.45
N THR A 308 19.77 -2.25 -15.02
CA THR A 308 19.98 -3.69 -15.17
C THR A 308 18.77 -4.30 -15.87
N ALA A 309 18.79 -5.62 -16.13
CA ALA A 309 17.60 -6.30 -16.63
C ALA A 309 16.42 -6.29 -15.65
N GLU A 310 16.66 -5.93 -14.38
CA GLU A 310 15.71 -6.03 -13.26
C GLU A 310 15.27 -4.66 -12.71
N ILE A 311 16.11 -3.63 -12.85
CA ILE A 311 15.96 -2.32 -12.18
C ILE A 311 16.33 -1.18 -13.14
N ASP A 312 15.50 -0.13 -13.17
CA ASP A 312 15.78 1.17 -13.77
C ASP A 312 16.06 2.23 -12.72
N TYR A 313 17.05 3.09 -12.98
CA TYR A 313 17.40 4.23 -12.13
C TYR A 313 17.06 5.56 -12.82
N THR A 314 16.31 6.40 -12.13
CA THR A 314 16.04 7.78 -12.56
C THR A 314 16.84 8.75 -11.71
N VAL A 315 17.56 9.67 -12.36
CA VAL A 315 18.33 10.74 -11.70
C VAL A 315 17.71 12.09 -12.01
N VAL A 316 17.44 12.87 -10.95
CA VAL A 316 17.02 14.27 -11.04
C VAL A 316 18.11 15.12 -10.39
N ASP A 317 18.85 15.88 -11.19
CA ASP A 317 19.92 16.79 -10.74
C ASP A 317 19.46 18.24 -10.91
N SER A 318 19.27 18.94 -9.79
CA SER A 318 18.85 20.35 -9.74
C SER A 318 20.01 21.32 -9.48
N ARG A 319 21.26 20.83 -9.51
CA ARG A 319 22.42 21.66 -9.17
C ARG A 319 22.65 22.76 -10.20
N VAL A 320 22.86 23.98 -9.71
CA VAL A 320 23.31 25.14 -10.48
C VAL A 320 24.58 25.66 -9.80
N ASN A 321 25.69 25.70 -10.54
CA ASN A 321 27.02 26.08 -10.01
C ASN A 321 27.43 25.27 -8.74
N GLY A 322 27.20 23.96 -8.75
CA GLY A 322 27.54 23.06 -7.63
C GLY A 322 26.50 23.03 -6.51
N VAL A 323 25.55 23.97 -6.45
CA VAL A 323 24.54 24.05 -5.38
C VAL A 323 23.20 23.51 -5.86
N GLY A 324 22.61 22.60 -5.09
CA GLY A 324 21.28 22.04 -5.35
C GLY A 324 21.17 20.58 -4.95
N THR A 325 20.02 19.96 -5.21
CA THR A 325 19.75 18.58 -4.79
C THR A 325 19.88 17.62 -5.97
N VAL A 326 20.55 16.49 -5.74
CA VAL A 326 20.49 15.32 -6.62
C VAL A 326 19.63 14.25 -5.95
N THR A 327 18.68 13.70 -6.70
CA THR A 327 17.80 12.62 -6.25
C THR A 327 17.91 11.44 -7.22
N VAL A 328 18.12 10.23 -6.69
CA VAL A 328 18.17 8.98 -7.44
C VAL A 328 17.05 8.07 -6.93
N THR A 329 16.26 7.49 -7.85
CA THR A 329 15.14 6.59 -7.53
C THR A 329 15.26 5.30 -8.35
N ALA A 330 15.05 4.15 -7.71
CA ALA A 330 15.00 2.85 -8.38
C ALA A 330 13.54 2.42 -8.66
N ALA A 331 13.28 1.89 -9.84
CA ALA A 331 12.02 1.28 -10.24
C ALA A 331 12.27 -0.14 -10.79
N PRO A 332 11.39 -1.13 -10.52
CA PRO A 332 11.58 -2.46 -11.06
C PRO A 332 11.17 -2.50 -12.54
N GLN A 333 11.88 -3.29 -13.34
CA GLN A 333 11.52 -3.58 -14.73
C GLN A 333 10.28 -4.47 -14.81
N VAL A 334 9.63 -4.52 -15.98
CA VAL A 334 8.44 -5.37 -16.20
C VAL A 334 8.77 -6.83 -15.92
N GLY A 335 7.95 -7.48 -15.09
CA GLY A 335 8.15 -8.87 -14.66
C GLY A 335 9.01 -9.02 -13.40
N TYR A 336 9.45 -7.92 -12.79
CA TYR A 336 10.17 -7.90 -11.53
C TYR A 336 9.41 -7.11 -10.46
N VAL A 337 9.63 -7.49 -9.21
CA VAL A 337 9.17 -6.75 -8.03
C VAL A 337 10.31 -6.64 -7.04
N PHE A 338 10.37 -5.57 -6.25
CA PHE A 338 11.32 -5.51 -5.15
C PHE A 338 10.85 -6.40 -4.00
N ALA A 339 11.78 -7.10 -3.35
CA ALA A 339 11.48 -7.87 -2.15
C ALA A 339 10.84 -6.97 -1.06
N ASP A 340 9.94 -7.53 -0.26
CA ASP A 340 9.26 -6.77 0.80
C ASP A 340 10.27 -6.11 1.76
N GLY A 341 10.07 -4.82 2.02
CA GLY A 341 10.98 -4.00 2.82
C GLY A 341 12.30 -3.57 2.13
N ALA A 342 12.52 -3.90 0.86
CA ALA A 342 13.66 -3.36 0.11
C ALA A 342 13.57 -1.83 -0.01
N TYR A 343 14.64 -1.12 0.35
CA TYR A 343 14.71 0.32 0.19
C TYR A 343 15.10 0.68 -1.24
N THR A 344 14.19 1.36 -1.96
CA THR A 344 14.30 1.64 -3.40
C THR A 344 14.54 3.13 -3.68
N GLY A 345 14.98 3.85 -2.65
CA GLY A 345 15.11 5.30 -2.66
C GLY A 345 13.82 6.01 -2.24
N PRO A 346 13.72 7.33 -2.51
CA PRO A 346 14.73 8.15 -3.16
C PRO A 346 15.99 8.33 -2.31
N TRP A 347 17.18 8.12 -2.88
CA TRP A 347 18.43 8.61 -2.30
C TRP A 347 18.62 10.05 -2.73
N SER A 348 18.71 10.98 -1.79
CA SER A 348 18.87 12.40 -2.08
C SER A 348 20.00 13.03 -1.29
N HIS A 349 20.78 13.90 -1.94
CA HIS A 349 21.78 14.73 -1.28
C HIS A 349 21.68 16.18 -1.77
N THR A 350 21.70 17.12 -0.84
CA THR A 350 21.76 18.56 -1.15
C THR A 350 23.19 19.03 -1.04
N PHE A 351 23.78 19.34 -2.19
CA PHE A 351 25.13 19.87 -2.29
C PHE A 351 25.14 21.35 -1.93
N THR A 352 26.10 21.73 -1.09
CA THR A 352 26.26 23.10 -0.62
C THR A 352 27.66 23.60 -0.96
N ASN A 353 27.75 24.78 -1.55
CA ASN A 353 29.03 25.41 -1.82
C ASN A 353 29.51 26.22 -0.62
N ALA A 354 29.69 25.55 0.52
CA ALA A 354 30.28 26.19 1.70
C ALA A 354 31.74 26.54 1.39
N ASP A 355 32.15 27.78 1.67
CA ASP A 355 33.53 28.21 1.44
C ASP A 355 34.52 27.34 2.23
N CYS A 356 35.64 26.96 1.61
CA CYS A 356 36.69 26.21 2.28
C CYS A 356 37.43 27.09 3.29
N VAL A 357 37.55 26.63 4.54
CA VAL A 357 38.31 27.34 5.56
C VAL A 357 39.81 27.13 5.32
N VAL A 358 40.55 28.24 5.18
CA VAL A 358 42.00 28.26 5.08
C VAL A 358 42.57 28.50 6.47
N ASP A 359 43.22 27.49 7.02
CA ASP A 359 43.75 27.50 8.39
C ASP A 359 45.28 27.36 8.44
N ASN A 360 45.97 27.19 7.31
CA ASN A 360 47.39 26.89 7.23
C ASN A 360 48.26 28.11 6.89
N PHE A 361 47.68 29.31 6.77
CA PHE A 361 48.44 30.53 6.54
C PHE A 361 49.20 30.98 7.81
N VAL A 362 50.38 31.55 7.63
CA VAL A 362 51.32 31.93 8.70
C VAL A 362 51.62 33.43 8.70
N VAL A 363 52.18 33.91 9.81
CA VAL A 363 52.63 35.30 9.94
C VAL A 363 53.77 35.57 8.93
N PRO A 364 53.70 36.64 8.13
CA PRO A 364 54.79 37.02 7.23
C PRO A 364 56.07 37.40 7.99
N ASP A 365 57.23 37.13 7.40
CA ASP A 365 58.55 37.30 8.04
C ASP A 365 59.30 38.50 7.45
N PRO A 366 59.53 39.58 8.22
CA PRO A 366 60.31 40.73 7.77
C PRO A 366 61.82 40.50 7.92
N THR A 367 62.61 40.97 6.96
CA THR A 367 64.07 41.06 7.07
C THR A 367 64.52 42.51 6.94
N ASP A 368 65.33 42.95 7.90
CA ASP A 368 65.91 44.28 7.96
C ASP A 368 66.93 44.52 6.83
N GLN A 369 67.29 45.78 6.62
CA GLN A 369 68.39 46.11 5.71
C GLN A 369 69.73 45.57 6.23
N SER A 370 70.61 45.15 5.32
CA SER A 370 71.95 44.63 5.66
C SER A 370 73.03 45.24 4.75
N CYS A 371 74.28 45.27 5.21
CA CYS A 371 75.42 45.74 4.40
C CYS A 371 75.98 44.57 3.57
N SER A 372 76.17 44.75 2.26
CA SER A 372 76.86 43.77 1.42
C SER A 372 78.30 44.22 1.11
N VAL A 373 79.26 43.30 1.31
CA VAL A 373 80.69 43.49 0.98
C VAL A 373 80.97 43.51 -0.52
N THR A 374 80.04 43.09 -1.38
CA THR A 374 80.25 43.03 -2.84
C THR A 374 80.04 44.36 -3.57
N GLY A 375 79.61 45.42 -2.87
CA GLY A 375 79.26 46.70 -3.50
C GLY A 375 79.58 47.92 -2.64
N ASP A 376 80.86 48.12 -2.30
CA ASP A 376 81.40 49.38 -1.74
C ASP A 376 80.59 49.98 -0.55
N GLY A 377 80.01 49.15 0.33
CA GLY A 377 79.26 49.62 1.50
C GLY A 377 77.84 50.12 1.22
N ILE A 378 77.24 49.74 0.08
CA ILE A 378 75.84 50.07 -0.23
C ILE A 378 74.88 49.15 0.58
N PRO A 379 73.88 49.72 1.29
CA PRO A 379 72.90 48.92 2.02
C PRO A 379 72.02 48.11 1.05
N VAL A 380 71.90 46.81 1.30
CA VAL A 380 70.91 45.93 0.70
C VAL A 380 69.56 46.22 1.37
N SER A 381 68.55 46.49 0.55
CA SER A 381 67.21 46.80 1.05
C SER A 381 66.55 45.59 1.72
N GLY A 382 65.66 45.85 2.68
CA GLY A 382 64.93 44.79 3.39
C GLY A 382 63.83 44.20 2.52
N TYR A 383 63.18 43.16 3.03
CA TYR A 383 62.07 42.48 2.37
C TYR A 383 61.07 41.92 3.38
N ILE A 384 59.87 41.59 2.92
CA ILE A 384 58.88 40.84 3.69
C ILE A 384 58.55 39.57 2.90
N TRP A 385 58.73 38.42 3.54
CA TRP A 385 58.41 37.11 2.98
C TRP A 385 56.99 36.71 3.38
N VAL A 386 56.20 36.28 2.38
CA VAL A 386 54.84 35.73 2.58
C VAL A 386 54.82 34.29 2.06
N ASP A 387 54.25 33.37 2.85
CA ASP A 387 54.09 31.98 2.42
C ASP A 387 52.87 31.84 1.50
N LEU A 388 53.13 31.48 0.25
CA LEU A 388 52.12 31.09 -0.73
C LEU A 388 52.40 29.68 -1.29
N GLY A 389 53.21 28.88 -0.59
CA GLY A 389 53.56 27.52 -0.97
C GLY A 389 52.38 26.54 -0.95
N GLY A 390 52.51 25.44 -1.69
CA GLY A 390 51.43 24.47 -1.84
C GLY A 390 50.22 25.04 -2.59
N ASN A 391 49.03 24.92 -2.01
CA ASN A 391 47.79 25.46 -2.58
C ASN A 391 47.43 26.87 -2.08
N LEU A 392 48.12 27.41 -1.07
CA LEU A 392 47.81 28.73 -0.47
C LEU A 392 47.77 29.86 -1.52
N GLY A 393 48.62 29.79 -2.53
CA GLY A 393 48.62 30.72 -3.67
C GLY A 393 47.29 30.79 -4.44
N ASN A 394 46.45 29.75 -4.38
CA ASN A 394 45.10 29.72 -4.98
C ASN A 394 43.99 30.08 -3.99
N GLU A 395 44.27 30.02 -2.69
CA GLU A 395 43.28 30.14 -1.61
C GLU A 395 43.25 31.56 -1.02
N ILE A 396 44.40 32.23 -0.94
CA ILE A 396 44.55 33.55 -0.33
C ILE A 396 45.42 34.50 -1.18
N SER A 397 45.42 35.79 -0.82
CA SER A 397 46.37 36.80 -1.28
C SER A 397 46.83 37.68 -0.11
N TYR A 398 48.04 38.22 -0.18
CA TYR A 398 48.54 39.18 0.81
C TYR A 398 48.61 40.58 0.21
N GLN A 399 48.23 41.60 0.97
CA GLN A 399 48.39 43.01 0.64
C GLN A 399 49.39 43.64 1.61
N ILE A 400 50.44 44.28 1.10
CA ILE A 400 51.48 44.97 1.88
C ILE A 400 51.37 46.47 1.66
N VAL A 401 51.15 47.23 2.74
CA VAL A 401 50.94 48.69 2.71
C VAL A 401 51.86 49.39 3.71
N GLY A 402 52.67 50.35 3.26
CA GLY A 402 53.53 51.16 4.12
C GLY A 402 54.26 52.27 3.36
N GLY A 403 54.28 53.50 3.91
CA GLY A 403 54.84 54.66 3.21
C GLY A 403 54.10 54.95 1.89
N THR A 404 54.81 54.96 0.77
CA THR A 404 54.25 55.07 -0.60
C THR A 404 53.94 53.72 -1.26
N TYR A 405 54.17 52.60 -0.56
CA TYR A 405 54.05 51.26 -1.10
C TYR A 405 52.64 50.69 -0.83
N ASN A 406 52.00 50.16 -1.87
CA ASN A 406 50.74 49.41 -1.79
C ASN A 406 50.77 48.31 -2.85
N TYR A 407 51.09 47.08 -2.42
CA TYR A 407 51.32 45.95 -3.33
C TYR A 407 50.49 44.75 -2.92
N THR A 408 49.91 44.07 -3.90
CA THR A 408 49.39 42.72 -3.70
C THR A 408 50.53 41.74 -3.95
N ALA A 409 51.01 41.09 -2.89
CA ALA A 409 52.10 40.14 -2.95
C ALA A 409 51.62 38.83 -3.56
N THR A 410 52.28 38.42 -4.65
CA THR A 410 52.15 37.08 -5.26
C THR A 410 53.37 36.20 -4.96
N GLN A 411 54.39 36.75 -4.30
CA GLN A 411 55.64 36.14 -3.85
C GLN A 411 56.37 37.12 -2.90
N GLU A 412 57.60 36.80 -2.49
CA GLU A 412 58.48 37.72 -1.74
C GLU A 412 58.58 39.11 -2.41
N ILE A 413 58.46 40.17 -1.60
CA ILE A 413 58.67 41.55 -2.08
C ILE A 413 60.00 42.07 -1.57
N ASN A 414 60.95 42.16 -2.49
CA ASN A 414 62.28 42.72 -2.27
C ASN A 414 62.27 44.26 -2.43
N ASN A 415 63.25 44.93 -1.84
CA ASN A 415 63.49 46.38 -1.96
C ASN A 415 62.57 47.28 -1.15
N LEU A 416 62.20 46.86 0.06
CA LEU A 416 61.44 47.70 0.98
C LEU A 416 62.41 48.61 1.80
N PRO A 417 62.19 49.93 1.82
CA PRO A 417 62.96 50.83 2.69
C PRO A 417 62.65 50.61 4.17
N PRO A 418 63.45 51.17 5.10
CA PRO A 418 63.16 51.10 6.52
C PRO A 418 61.83 51.79 6.81
N GLY A 419 60.97 51.14 7.58
CA GLY A 419 59.61 51.62 7.80
C GLY A 419 58.70 50.58 8.43
N THR A 420 57.48 51.02 8.71
CA THR A 420 56.41 50.14 9.23
C THR A 420 55.45 49.80 8.09
N TYR A 421 55.13 48.52 7.97
CA TYR A 421 54.27 47.95 6.94
C TYR A 421 53.12 47.18 7.58
N THR A 422 51.91 47.37 7.06
CA THR A 422 50.75 46.52 7.35
C THR A 422 50.65 45.45 6.28
N VAL A 423 50.65 44.18 6.68
CA VAL A 423 50.42 43.04 5.80
C VAL A 423 49.06 42.45 6.11
N THR A 424 48.20 42.27 5.11
CA THR A 424 46.83 41.73 5.28
C THR A 424 46.62 40.53 4.36
N ALA A 425 46.28 39.37 4.93
CA ALA A 425 45.81 38.21 4.19
C ALA A 425 44.31 38.36 3.86
N THR A 426 43.92 38.03 2.64
CA THR A 426 42.53 38.03 2.17
C THR A 426 42.23 36.70 1.49
N ALA A 427 41.12 36.06 1.85
CA ALA A 427 40.66 34.86 1.16
C ALA A 427 40.17 35.19 -0.27
N LYS A 428 40.50 34.33 -1.22
CA LYS A 428 39.98 34.39 -2.60
C LYS A 428 38.55 33.83 -2.65
N PRO A 429 37.78 34.08 -3.73
CA PRO A 429 36.42 33.53 -3.85
C PRO A 429 36.39 32.00 -3.68
N GLY A 430 35.45 31.50 -2.87
CA GLY A 430 35.35 30.08 -2.52
C GLY A 430 36.09 29.67 -1.24
N PHE A 431 36.78 30.63 -0.59
CA PHE A 431 37.55 30.40 0.63
C PHE A 431 37.16 31.40 1.72
N THR A 432 37.34 30.99 2.97
CA THR A 432 37.25 31.85 4.15
C THR A 432 38.52 31.68 4.99
N LEU A 433 39.01 32.76 5.60
CA LEU A 433 40.13 32.64 6.54
C LEU A 433 39.61 32.09 7.87
N ASP A 434 40.39 31.22 8.51
CA ASP A 434 40.12 30.84 9.89
C ASP A 434 40.10 32.09 10.79
N SER A 435 38.91 32.41 11.30
CA SER A 435 38.67 33.55 12.19
C SER A 435 39.44 33.49 13.52
N SER A 436 39.98 32.32 13.89
CA SER A 436 40.83 32.16 15.07
C SER A 436 42.25 32.72 14.87
N LYS A 437 42.66 32.97 13.62
CA LYS A 437 43.99 33.48 13.27
C LYS A 437 43.95 34.96 12.93
N ALA A 438 45.03 35.67 13.28
CA ALA A 438 45.21 37.04 12.83
C ALA A 438 45.43 37.06 11.31
N SER A 439 44.68 37.90 10.58
CA SER A 439 44.82 38.09 9.14
C SER A 439 45.47 39.43 8.77
N SER A 440 45.88 40.22 9.76
CA SER A 440 46.56 41.50 9.55
C SER A 440 47.67 41.67 10.59
N TRP A 441 48.86 42.05 10.12
CA TRP A 441 50.07 42.19 10.93
C TRP A 441 50.76 43.52 10.65
N THR A 442 51.36 44.10 11.68
CA THR A 442 52.22 45.28 11.57
C THR A 442 53.67 44.84 11.74
N LEU A 443 54.46 44.99 10.68
CA LEU A 443 55.86 44.58 10.60
C LEU A 443 56.75 45.80 10.42
N THR A 444 57.98 45.73 10.92
CA THR A 444 58.96 46.82 10.80
C THR A 444 60.20 46.31 10.10
N ILE A 445 60.72 47.10 9.18
CA ILE A 445 62.03 46.90 8.55
C ILE A 445 62.98 47.95 9.14
N GLY A 446 64.02 47.50 9.82
CA GLY A 446 65.10 48.29 10.37
C GLY A 446 66.10 48.77 9.31
N SER A 447 66.77 49.88 9.60
CA SER A 447 67.88 50.40 8.80
C SER A 447 69.19 49.69 9.17
N ALA A 448 70.08 49.48 8.19
CA ALA A 448 71.42 48.96 8.46
C ALA A 448 72.24 49.98 9.29
N GLU A 449 72.74 49.58 10.46
CA GLU A 449 73.63 50.41 11.28
C GLU A 449 75.06 50.41 10.69
N ASN A 450 75.57 51.60 10.32
CA ASN A 450 76.96 51.93 9.93
C ASN A 450 77.83 50.81 9.34
N CYS A 451 77.92 50.75 8.00
CA CYS A 451 78.79 49.83 7.26
C CYS A 451 80.28 50.25 7.32
N ASP A 452 80.97 50.11 8.46
CA ASP A 452 82.41 50.36 8.58
C ASP A 452 83.16 49.03 8.84
N LEU A 453 83.85 48.50 7.83
CA LEU A 453 84.50 47.17 7.86
C LEU A 453 85.92 47.26 8.45
N ILE A 454 86.14 46.60 9.59
CA ILE A 454 87.45 46.47 10.26
C ILE A 454 88.36 45.50 9.48
N THR A 455 89.59 45.93 9.17
CA THR A 455 90.59 45.23 8.35
C THR A 455 91.37 44.15 9.11
N HIS A 456 91.12 42.87 8.82
CA HIS A 456 92.03 41.77 9.18
C HIS A 456 93.16 41.64 8.13
N PRO A 457 94.35 41.13 8.50
CA PRO A 457 95.49 40.98 7.59
C PRO A 457 95.24 39.93 6.49
N LEU A 458 95.74 40.19 5.29
CA LEU A 458 95.66 39.26 4.15
C LEU A 458 96.56 38.03 4.39
N ILE A 459 96.14 36.86 3.89
CA ILE A 459 96.81 35.57 4.11
C ILE A 459 97.37 34.97 2.81
N SER A 460 98.46 34.20 2.89
CA SER A 460 98.98 33.34 1.82
C SER A 460 99.36 31.94 2.33
N THR A 461 99.32 30.94 1.43
CA THR A 461 99.52 29.53 1.78
C THR A 461 100.22 28.75 0.68
N THR A 462 100.58 27.49 0.93
CA THR A 462 101.30 26.65 -0.03
C THR A 462 100.96 25.17 0.15
N ALA A 463 100.84 24.44 -0.96
CA ALA A 463 100.85 22.99 -1.00
C ALA A 463 102.10 22.49 -1.75
N THR A 464 102.66 21.35 -1.34
CA THR A 464 103.84 20.73 -1.98
C THR A 464 103.65 19.24 -2.20
N PHE A 465 104.41 18.62 -3.10
CA PHE A 465 104.37 17.17 -3.31
C PHE A 465 105.74 16.54 -3.60
N LYS A 466 105.81 15.23 -3.38
CA LYS A 466 106.93 14.35 -3.70
C LYS A 466 106.38 13.18 -4.53
N ASN A 467 106.87 13.00 -5.74
CA ASN A 467 106.38 11.97 -6.65
C ASN A 467 106.72 10.54 -6.18
N ILE A 468 106.03 9.54 -6.74
CA ILE A 468 106.27 8.12 -6.50
C ILE A 468 107.66 7.74 -7.01
N THR A 469 108.35 6.87 -6.29
CA THR A 469 109.66 6.30 -6.68
C THR A 469 109.56 4.78 -6.73
N CYS A 470 110.59 4.09 -7.25
CA CYS A 470 110.56 2.62 -7.35
C CYS A 470 110.53 1.89 -6.00
N SER A 471 110.88 2.57 -4.90
CA SER A 471 110.97 1.97 -3.56
C SER A 471 110.09 2.65 -2.51
N ALA A 472 109.35 3.71 -2.86
CA ALA A 472 108.44 4.41 -1.95
C ALA A 472 107.31 5.12 -2.71
N GLY A 473 106.11 5.12 -2.12
CA GLY A 473 104.98 5.93 -2.60
C GLY A 473 105.27 7.43 -2.58
N GLY A 474 104.45 8.19 -3.30
CA GLY A 474 104.47 9.65 -3.29
C GLY A 474 103.77 10.23 -2.06
N SER A 475 103.82 11.55 -1.90
CA SER A 475 103.06 12.27 -0.88
C SER A 475 102.81 13.72 -1.28
N TYR A 476 101.75 14.36 -0.76
CA TYR A 476 101.59 15.82 -0.78
C TYR A 476 101.38 16.37 0.62
N THR A 477 101.73 17.65 0.84
CA THR A 477 101.60 18.33 2.14
C THR A 477 100.83 19.64 1.99
N LEU A 478 99.84 19.84 2.86
CA LEU A 478 99.01 21.03 2.98
C LEU A 478 99.51 21.87 4.17
N ALA A 479 99.87 23.14 3.95
CA ALA A 479 100.35 24.02 5.01
C ALA A 479 99.26 24.33 6.06
N ALA A 480 99.66 24.40 7.32
CA ALA A 480 98.81 24.83 8.42
C ALA A 480 98.83 26.36 8.52
N THR A 481 98.02 27.02 7.68
CA THR A 481 97.84 28.47 7.68
C THR A 481 96.52 28.81 8.36
N GLU A 482 96.56 29.72 9.34
CA GLU A 482 95.35 30.25 9.97
C GLU A 482 94.46 30.95 8.93
N GLY A 483 93.15 30.74 9.03
CA GLY A 483 92.20 31.30 8.07
C GLY A 483 92.04 30.51 6.77
N VAL A 484 92.71 29.36 6.59
CA VAL A 484 92.63 28.55 5.36
C VAL A 484 91.91 27.22 5.57
N LEU A 485 90.94 26.93 4.70
CA LEU A 485 90.32 25.62 4.50
C LEU A 485 90.85 24.97 3.22
N TRP A 486 91.21 23.70 3.28
CA TRP A 486 91.70 22.95 2.12
C TRP A 486 90.65 21.99 1.57
N PHE A 487 90.53 21.89 0.25
CA PHE A 487 89.64 20.96 -0.42
C PHE A 487 90.44 20.14 -1.43
N VAL A 488 90.44 18.82 -1.26
CA VAL A 488 91.17 17.89 -2.14
C VAL A 488 90.19 17.14 -3.03
N ASN A 489 90.50 17.08 -4.34
CA ASN A 489 89.76 16.36 -5.38
C ASN A 489 88.26 16.72 -5.45
N GLY A 490 87.92 18.00 -5.20
CA GLY A 490 86.54 18.48 -5.26
C GLY A 490 85.66 18.05 -4.08
N SER A 491 86.26 17.57 -2.97
CA SER A 491 85.54 17.32 -1.72
C SER A 491 84.72 18.55 -1.30
N SER A 492 83.51 18.34 -0.78
CA SER A 492 82.69 19.38 -0.13
C SER A 492 83.05 19.59 1.34
N THR A 493 83.92 18.73 1.90
CA THR A 493 84.39 18.82 3.29
C THR A 493 85.86 19.23 3.33
N PRO A 494 86.24 20.18 4.21
CA PRO A 494 87.63 20.59 4.34
C PRO A 494 88.53 19.43 4.80
N THR A 495 89.67 19.28 4.13
CA THR A 495 90.76 18.40 4.50
C THR A 495 91.66 19.12 5.50
N ALA A 496 92.04 18.47 6.60
CA ALA A 496 92.93 19.06 7.57
C ALA A 496 94.33 19.35 6.96
N PRO A 497 95.06 20.35 7.44
CA PRO A 497 96.47 20.49 7.11
C PRO A 497 97.29 19.26 7.51
N GLY A 498 98.31 18.90 6.73
CA GLY A 498 99.12 17.70 6.98
C GLY A 498 99.71 17.07 5.73
N THR A 499 100.43 15.96 5.92
CA THR A 499 101.04 15.17 4.83
C THR A 499 100.22 13.92 4.53
N TYR A 500 99.91 13.72 3.26
CA TYR A 500 99.07 12.66 2.73
C TYR A 500 99.86 11.79 1.76
N HIS A 501 99.78 10.47 1.89
CA HIS A 501 100.51 9.51 1.07
C HIS A 501 99.73 9.09 -0.18
N VAL A 502 100.44 8.86 -1.28
CA VAL A 502 99.91 8.44 -2.57
C VAL A 502 100.63 7.17 -3.02
N THR A 503 99.91 6.05 -3.06
CA THR A 503 100.49 4.72 -3.32
C THR A 503 100.47 4.29 -4.79
N SER A 504 99.76 5.01 -5.65
CA SER A 504 99.63 4.70 -7.09
C SER A 504 99.53 5.97 -7.91
N ALA A 505 99.89 5.89 -9.20
CA ALA A 505 99.79 7.03 -10.10
C ALA A 505 98.37 7.62 -10.12
N THR A 506 98.26 8.92 -9.90
CA THR A 506 96.99 9.65 -9.81
C THR A 506 97.24 11.15 -9.88
N THR A 507 96.22 11.93 -10.24
CA THR A 507 96.26 13.38 -10.20
C THR A 507 95.51 13.86 -8.96
N VAL A 508 96.12 14.74 -8.18
CA VAL A 508 95.52 15.36 -6.98
C VAL A 508 95.28 16.84 -7.25
N ASN A 509 94.02 17.27 -7.19
CA ASN A 509 93.62 18.67 -7.29
C ASN A 509 93.37 19.24 -5.89
N ILE A 510 93.98 20.36 -5.57
CA ILE A 510 93.92 21.00 -4.25
C ILE A 510 93.44 22.43 -4.43
N GLN A 511 92.45 22.84 -3.64
CA GLN A 511 91.95 24.20 -3.57
C GLN A 511 92.01 24.70 -2.12
N ALA A 512 92.45 25.95 -1.93
CA ALA A 512 92.39 26.66 -0.65
C ALA A 512 91.26 27.70 -0.70
N GLN A 513 90.49 27.79 0.38
CA GLN A 513 89.47 28.83 0.60
C GLN A 513 89.66 29.47 1.98
N THR A 514 89.07 30.63 2.22
CA THR A 514 89.13 31.29 3.52
C THR A 514 88.09 30.71 4.49
N THR A 515 88.35 30.73 5.80
CA THR A 515 87.44 30.19 6.83
C THR A 515 86.20 31.06 7.09
N GLY A 516 86.15 32.27 6.54
CA GLY A 516 85.07 33.22 6.75
C GLY A 516 85.30 34.56 6.05
N PRO A 517 84.31 35.47 6.11
CA PRO A 517 84.36 36.78 5.45
C PRO A 517 85.45 37.70 6.01
N ASP A 518 85.95 37.41 7.21
CA ASP A 518 86.99 38.19 7.90
C ASP A 518 88.40 37.95 7.35
N TYR A 519 88.63 36.98 6.45
CA TYR A 519 89.95 36.71 5.87
C TYR A 519 89.94 36.98 4.36
N GLY A 520 91.01 37.63 3.87
CA GLY A 520 91.26 37.87 2.44
C GLY A 520 92.60 37.30 1.99
N TRP A 521 92.70 36.90 0.72
CA TRP A 521 93.96 36.44 0.13
C TRP A 521 94.88 37.63 -0.18
N GLU A 522 96.19 37.44 -0.02
CA GLU A 522 97.18 38.37 -0.60
C GLU A 522 96.96 38.51 -2.11
N GLN A 523 97.26 39.70 -2.65
CA GLN A 523 97.20 39.92 -4.09
C GLN A 523 98.07 38.88 -4.81
N ASP A 524 97.49 38.20 -5.80
CA ASP A 524 98.13 37.13 -6.59
C ASP A 524 98.48 35.85 -5.80
N ALA A 525 97.88 35.62 -4.63
CA ALA A 525 98.05 34.37 -3.90
C ALA A 525 97.57 33.16 -4.73
N GLN A 526 98.42 32.14 -4.82
CA GLN A 526 98.03 30.86 -5.42
C GLN A 526 97.06 30.13 -4.48
N THR A 527 95.84 29.86 -4.95
CA THR A 527 94.81 29.14 -4.18
C THR A 527 94.49 27.75 -4.74
N SER A 528 95.16 27.34 -5.83
CA SER A 528 94.91 26.06 -6.48
C SER A 528 96.22 25.38 -6.94
N TRP A 529 96.30 24.07 -6.73
CA TRP A 529 97.42 23.21 -7.15
C TRP A 529 96.91 21.93 -7.80
N THR A 530 97.63 21.45 -8.82
CA THR A 530 97.41 20.14 -9.42
C THR A 530 98.73 19.38 -9.38
N PHE A 531 98.73 18.22 -8.71
CA PHE A 531 99.90 17.35 -8.57
C PHE A 531 99.68 16.03 -9.31
N ASP A 532 100.49 15.78 -10.32
CA ASP A 532 100.48 14.52 -11.08
C ASP A 532 101.51 13.54 -10.50
N PHE A 533 101.01 12.49 -9.85
CA PHE A 533 101.82 11.38 -9.39
C PHE A 533 101.91 10.35 -10.51
N THR A 534 103.13 10.04 -10.94
CA THR A 534 103.40 9.12 -12.04
C THR A 534 104.23 7.94 -11.56
N THR A 535 103.91 6.74 -12.03
CA THR A 535 104.75 5.57 -11.77
C THR A 535 106.07 5.73 -12.54
N PRO A 536 107.24 5.60 -11.91
CA PRO A 536 108.51 5.71 -12.64
C PRO A 536 108.62 4.61 -13.69
N ALA A 537 108.98 4.98 -14.92
CA ALA A 537 109.04 4.06 -16.06
C ALA A 537 110.19 3.02 -15.96
N ASP A 538 111.22 3.28 -15.16
CA ASP A 538 112.46 2.49 -15.09
C ASP A 538 112.60 1.65 -13.81
N CYS A 539 111.49 1.23 -13.21
CA CYS A 539 111.53 0.27 -12.11
C CYS A 539 111.77 -1.15 -12.66
N LEU A 540 113.00 -1.43 -13.10
CA LEU A 540 113.42 -2.78 -13.48
C LEU A 540 113.18 -3.71 -12.28
N PRO A 541 112.45 -4.83 -12.45
CA PRO A 541 112.36 -5.83 -11.39
C PRO A 541 113.78 -6.33 -11.14
N THR A 542 114.35 -6.06 -9.97
CA THR A 542 115.49 -6.82 -9.49
C THR A 542 115.06 -8.28 -9.42
N LEU A 543 115.42 -9.04 -10.45
CA LEU A 543 115.53 -10.48 -10.45
C LEU A 543 116.44 -10.85 -9.27
N ALA A 544 115.82 -11.07 -8.10
CA ALA A 544 116.49 -11.71 -6.98
C ALA A 544 116.73 -13.17 -7.41
N PHE A 545 117.94 -13.35 -7.92
CA PHE A 545 118.61 -14.61 -8.13
C PHE A 545 118.42 -15.52 -6.91
N THR A 546 117.99 -16.75 -7.20
CA THR A 546 117.91 -17.86 -6.27
C THR A 546 119.30 -18.15 -5.67
N GLY A 547 119.45 -17.88 -4.38
CA GLY A 547 120.42 -18.50 -3.48
C GLY A 547 119.73 -18.59 -2.12
N SER A 548 119.13 -19.74 -1.78
CA SER A 548 119.83 -20.75 -0.97
C SER A 548 120.60 -20.08 0.15
N ASP A 549 120.00 -19.99 1.33
CA ASP A 549 120.48 -20.76 2.48
C ASP A 549 119.47 -20.68 3.65
N SER A 550 119.17 -21.86 4.21
CA SER A 550 118.50 -22.13 5.50
C SER A 550 116.96 -21.95 5.63
N ALA A 551 116.27 -23.07 5.32
CA ALA A 551 115.15 -23.73 6.02
C ALA A 551 114.64 -23.18 7.39
N PRO A 552 113.41 -23.57 7.87
CA PRO A 552 112.30 -24.28 7.21
C PRO A 552 110.89 -23.71 7.53
N ILE A 553 110.13 -23.28 6.52
CA ILE A 553 108.64 -23.16 6.65
C ILE A 553 107.90 -23.96 5.56
N GLY A 554 108.64 -24.64 4.67
CA GLY A 554 108.10 -25.56 3.66
C GLY A 554 107.53 -26.89 4.19
N LEU A 555 107.18 -26.96 5.48
CA LEU A 555 106.71 -28.18 6.17
C LEU A 555 105.26 -28.10 6.68
N LEU A 556 104.46 -27.13 6.20
CA LEU A 556 103.04 -27.04 6.58
C LEU A 556 102.03 -27.10 5.43
N LEU A 557 102.49 -27.15 4.16
CA LEU A 557 101.57 -27.29 3.01
C LEU A 557 101.80 -28.56 2.17
N ALA A 558 102.75 -29.42 2.53
CA ALA A 558 102.87 -30.78 1.97
C ALA A 558 102.38 -31.89 2.94
N GLY A 559 102.04 -31.56 4.19
CA GLY A 559 101.49 -32.51 5.18
C GLY A 559 99.97 -32.71 5.08
N GLY A 560 99.23 -31.77 4.48
CA GLY A 560 97.77 -31.82 4.38
C GLY A 560 97.22 -32.69 3.26
N PHE A 561 97.98 -32.91 2.18
CA PHE A 561 97.53 -33.70 1.01
C PHE A 561 98.01 -35.17 1.02
N LEU A 562 98.83 -35.58 1.99
CA LEU A 562 99.26 -36.99 2.18
C LEU A 562 98.48 -37.74 3.28
N LEU A 563 97.63 -37.05 4.06
CA LEU A 563 96.79 -37.67 5.10
C LEU A 563 95.34 -38.00 4.64
N LEU A 564 94.97 -37.64 3.41
CA LEU A 564 93.70 -38.06 2.78
C LEU A 564 93.87 -39.11 1.66
N GLY A 565 95.10 -39.36 1.20
CA GLY A 565 95.42 -40.44 0.24
C GLY A 565 95.82 -41.78 0.87
N GLY A 566 96.26 -41.79 2.14
CA GLY A 566 96.78 -42.98 2.83
C GLY A 566 95.73 -43.82 3.58
N THR A 567 94.54 -43.27 3.88
CA THR A 567 93.49 -43.97 4.63
C THR A 567 92.56 -44.80 3.74
N ILE A 568 92.57 -44.62 2.42
CA ILE A 568 91.77 -45.41 1.47
C ILE A 568 92.49 -46.70 1.03
N ILE A 569 93.83 -46.77 1.06
CA ILE A 569 94.58 -47.98 0.67
C ILE A 569 94.87 -48.92 1.86
N ALA A 570 94.79 -48.44 3.10
CA ALA A 570 94.95 -49.28 4.29
C ALA A 570 93.67 -50.06 4.71
N PHE A 571 92.50 -49.67 4.19
CA PHE A 571 91.23 -50.39 4.44
C PHE A 571 90.98 -51.55 3.45
N GLU A 572 91.65 -51.59 2.30
CA GLU A 572 91.54 -52.71 1.35
C GLU A 572 92.46 -53.91 1.66
N ARG A 573 93.51 -53.74 2.47
CA ARG A 573 94.46 -54.83 2.78
C ARG A 573 94.18 -55.61 4.06
N ARG A 574 93.18 -55.19 4.87
CA ARG A 574 92.77 -55.89 6.11
C ARG A 574 91.51 -56.76 5.96
N LEU A 575 90.91 -56.81 4.77
CA LEU A 575 89.77 -57.70 4.43
C LEU A 575 90.13 -58.91 3.53
N ARG A 576 91.43 -59.17 3.25
CA ARG A 576 91.88 -60.37 2.49
C ARG A 576 92.91 -61.25 3.22
N LYS A 577 92.87 -61.32 4.55
CA LYS A 577 93.56 -62.38 5.33
C LYS A 577 92.70 -62.89 6.50
N THR A 578 91.49 -63.34 6.14
CA THR A 578 90.80 -64.43 6.84
C THR A 578 90.05 -65.27 5.80
N ALA A 579 90.80 -65.76 4.82
CA ALA A 579 90.43 -66.86 3.95
C ALA A 579 91.72 -67.61 3.58
N ARG A 580 92.01 -68.61 4.43
CA ARG A 580 93.14 -69.57 4.45
C ARG A 580 94.48 -69.07 5.00
#